data_AF-A0A1V1PAD5-F1
#
_entry.id   AF-A0A1V1PAD5-F1
#
_cell.length_a   1.000
_cell.length_b   1.000
_cell.length_c   1.000
_cell.angle_alpha   90.00
_cell.angle_beta   90.00
_cell.angle_gamma   90.00
#
_symmetry.space_group_name_H-M   'P 1'
#
loop_
_entity.id
_entity.type
_entity.pdbx_description
1 polymer ?
#
loop_
_entity_poly.entity_id
_entity_poly.type
_entity_poly.pdbx_seq_one_letter_code
_entity_poly.pdbx_strand_id
1 'polypeptide(L)'
;MENIIKTLCKLQDIDLQYSAINNQLQSSPNSILELEQNLSELQSKLSEAKNQLSTCEKKQRTYESDIKDNEQNIKRSQEKTKSIKSNKEYQALLKEIEETQNKNTVLEEEVLQCMYDKEALSSVVKEKQENVQSIENQLSKEKKTMKNIAKK
;
A
#
# COMPACT_ATOMS: atom_id res chain seq x y z
N MET A 1 -60.85 20.12 -30.36
CA MET A 1 -59.92 18.99 -30.60
C MET A 1 -58.44 19.37 -30.45
N GLU A 2 -57.97 20.54 -30.94
CA GLU A 2 -56.57 20.97 -30.79
C GLU A 2 -56.05 21.09 -29.33
N ASN A 3 -56.89 21.52 -28.38
CA ASN A 3 -56.47 21.69 -26.97
C ASN A 3 -56.20 20.37 -26.24
N ILE A 4 -56.86 19.28 -26.64
CA ILE A 4 -56.67 17.97 -26.02
C ILE A 4 -55.32 17.39 -26.47
N ILE A 5 -54.98 17.53 -27.75
CA ILE A 5 -53.72 17.07 -28.33
C ILE A 5 -52.53 17.82 -27.72
N LYS A 6 -52.61 19.15 -27.56
CA LYS A 6 -51.55 19.94 -26.88
C LYS A 6 -51.35 19.54 -25.42
N THR A 7 -52.43 19.24 -24.70
CA THR A 7 -52.37 18.78 -23.30
C THR A 7 -51.77 17.37 -23.21
N LEU A 8 -52.08 16.50 -24.17
CA LEU A 8 -51.55 15.14 -24.24
C LEU A 8 -50.04 15.12 -24.57
N CYS A 9 -49.58 15.97 -25.49
CA CYS A 9 -48.15 16.11 -25.78
C CYS A 9 -47.37 16.63 -24.56
N LYS A 10 -47.90 17.62 -23.85
CA LYS A 10 -47.28 18.12 -22.60
C LYS A 10 -47.19 17.05 -21.52
N LEU A 11 -48.20 16.19 -21.40
CA LEU A 11 -48.18 15.08 -20.46
C LEU A 11 -47.13 14.03 -20.86
N GLN A 12 -47.05 13.70 -22.15
CA GLN A 12 -46.06 12.77 -22.68
C GLN A 12 -44.61 13.27 -22.50
N ASP A 13 -44.38 14.58 -22.64
CA ASP A 13 -43.08 15.20 -22.36
C ASP A 13 -42.72 15.12 -20.87
N ILE A 14 -43.70 15.31 -19.98
CA ILE A 14 -43.52 15.17 -18.53
C ILE A 14 -43.24 13.70 -18.17
N ASP A 15 -43.94 12.74 -18.78
CA ASP A 15 -43.72 11.31 -18.54
C ASP A 15 -42.35 10.83 -19.04
N LEU A 16 -41.86 11.36 -20.16
CA LEU A 16 -40.50 11.10 -20.65
C LEU A 16 -39.44 11.70 -19.73
N GLN A 17 -39.65 12.91 -19.22
CA GLN A 17 -38.78 13.53 -18.23
C GLN A 17 -38.78 12.75 -16.92
N TYR A 18 -39.95 12.30 -16.45
CA TYR A 18 -40.09 11.47 -15.26
C TYR A 18 -39.39 10.12 -15.43
N SER A 19 -39.56 9.45 -16.57
CA SER A 19 -38.88 8.19 -16.88
C SER A 19 -37.36 8.35 -16.93
N ALA A 20 -36.86 9.43 -17.54
CA ALA A 20 -35.43 9.74 -17.58
C ALA A 20 -34.86 10.03 -16.19
N ILE A 21 -35.56 10.82 -15.37
CA ILE A 21 -35.17 11.12 -13.98
C ILE A 21 -35.21 9.84 -13.14
N ASN A 22 -36.25 9.00 -13.27
CA ASN A 22 -36.39 7.77 -12.51
C ASN A 22 -35.32 6.73 -12.91
N ASN A 23 -35.00 6.60 -14.20
CA ASN A 23 -33.91 5.74 -14.66
C ASN A 23 -32.55 6.22 -14.12
N GLN A 24 -32.28 7.54 -14.13
CA GLN A 24 -31.08 8.10 -13.50
C GLN A 24 -31.04 7.85 -11.99
N LEU A 25 -32.19 7.96 -11.32
CA LEU A 25 -32.31 7.73 -9.88
C LEU A 25 -32.14 6.24 -9.50
N GLN A 26 -32.42 5.31 -10.42
CA GLN A 26 -32.25 3.86 -10.23
C GLN A 26 -30.85 3.37 -10.64
N SER A 27 -30.22 3.97 -11.65
CA SER A 27 -28.87 3.57 -12.08
C SER A 27 -27.77 4.11 -11.17
N SER A 28 -27.96 5.31 -10.61
CA SER A 28 -26.94 6.01 -9.82
C SER A 28 -26.63 5.38 -8.44
N PRO A 29 -27.59 4.77 -7.70
CA PRO A 29 -27.30 4.00 -6.48
C PRO A 29 -26.43 2.76 -6.73
N ASN A 30 -26.65 2.06 -7.85
CA ASN A 30 -25.84 0.89 -8.21
C ASN A 30 -24.39 1.30 -8.52
N SER A 31 -24.20 2.40 -9.27
CA SER A 31 -22.86 2.94 -9.53
C SER A 31 -22.15 3.39 -8.25
N ILE A 32 -22.86 3.99 -7.29
CA ILE A 32 -22.29 4.35 -5.99
C ILE A 32 -21.89 3.11 -5.19
N LEU A 33 -22.73 2.07 -5.16
CA LEU A 33 -22.41 0.81 -4.47
C LEU A 33 -21.16 0.15 -5.07
N GLU A 34 -21.06 0.12 -6.40
CA GLU A 34 -19.90 -0.43 -7.10
C GLU A 34 -18.63 0.38 -6.82
N LEU A 35 -18.72 1.71 -6.80
CA LEU A 35 -17.60 2.58 -6.40
C LEU A 35 -17.21 2.41 -4.92
N GLU A 36 -18.19 2.22 -4.02
CA GLU A 36 -17.94 1.96 -2.60
C GLU A 36 -17.25 0.59 -2.39
N GLN A 37 -17.66 -0.44 -3.12
CA GLN A 37 -17.00 -1.75 -3.11
C GLN A 37 -15.57 -1.66 -3.65
N ASN A 38 -15.38 -1.03 -4.81
CA ASN A 38 -14.06 -0.81 -5.41
C ASN A 38 -13.12 -0.03 -4.47
N LEU A 39 -13.65 1.00 -3.80
CA LEU A 39 -12.91 1.78 -2.82
C LEU A 39 -12.51 0.94 -1.61
N SER A 40 -13.42 0.11 -1.08
CA SER A 40 -13.13 -0.79 0.04
C SER A 40 -12.02 -1.79 -0.32
N GLU A 41 -12.06 -2.39 -1.51
CA GLU A 41 -11.02 -3.29 -1.98
C GLU A 41 -9.67 -2.60 -2.14
N LEU A 42 -9.65 -1.39 -2.71
CA LEU A 42 -8.42 -0.62 -2.87
C LEU A 42 -7.84 -0.17 -1.54
N GLN A 43 -8.67 0.21 -0.57
CA GLN A 43 -8.24 0.54 0.79
C GLN A 43 -7.66 -0.69 1.50
N SER A 44 -8.24 -1.88 1.32
CA SER A 44 -7.69 -3.14 1.82
C SER A 44 -6.31 -3.43 1.23
N LYS A 45 -6.18 -3.35 -0.11
CA LYS A 45 -4.89 -3.53 -0.81
C LYS A 45 -3.84 -2.49 -0.41
N LEU A 46 -4.25 -1.25 -0.14
CA LEU A 46 -3.36 -0.19 0.35
C LEU A 46 -2.88 -0.48 1.78
N SER A 47 -3.78 -0.96 2.65
CA SER A 47 -3.45 -1.36 4.02
C SER A 47 -2.46 -2.52 4.04
N GLU A 48 -2.68 -3.53 3.19
CA GLU A 48 -1.77 -4.67 3.04
C GLU A 48 -0.37 -4.22 2.58
N ALA A 49 -0.29 -3.38 1.55
CA ALA A 49 0.98 -2.84 1.07
C ALA A 49 1.72 -2.02 2.15
N LYS A 50 1.00 -1.24 2.96
CA LYS A 50 1.59 -0.50 4.10
C LYS A 50 2.10 -1.45 5.19
N ASN A 51 1.38 -2.53 5.47
CA ASN A 51 1.82 -3.55 6.44
C ASN A 51 3.08 -4.29 5.96
N GLN A 52 3.16 -4.62 4.67
CA GLN A 52 4.34 -5.21 4.06
C GLN A 52 5.55 -4.26 4.18
N LEU A 53 5.36 -2.98 3.88
CA LEU A 53 6.41 -1.95 4.02
C LEU A 53 6.90 -1.84 5.47
N SER A 54 5.99 -1.78 6.45
CA SER A 54 6.35 -1.77 7.88
C SER A 54 7.10 -3.05 8.30
N THR A 55 6.74 -4.20 7.74
CA THR A 55 7.39 -5.47 8.02
C THR A 55 8.82 -5.49 7.46
N CYS A 56 9.00 -4.99 6.24
CA CYS A 56 10.31 -4.86 5.63
C CYS A 56 11.21 -3.88 6.41
N GLU A 57 10.66 -2.75 6.88
CA GLU A 57 11.38 -1.81 7.75
C GLU A 57 11.85 -2.45 9.06
N LYS A 58 11.01 -3.28 9.68
CA LYS A 58 11.39 -3.99 10.91
C LYS A 58 12.51 -4.99 10.63
N LYS A 59 12.41 -5.78 9.55
CA LYS A 59 13.46 -6.72 9.15
C LYS A 59 14.79 -6.02 8.91
N GLN A 60 14.78 -4.91 8.17
CA GLN A 60 15.97 -4.10 7.92
C GLN A 60 16.64 -3.68 9.23
N ARG A 61 15.88 -3.14 10.20
CA ARG A 61 16.42 -2.73 11.50
C ARG A 61 16.99 -3.89 12.30
N THR A 62 16.37 -5.07 12.22
CA THR A 62 16.88 -6.28 12.86
C THR A 62 18.23 -6.67 12.27
N TYR A 63 18.34 -6.76 10.94
CA TYR A 63 19.59 -7.09 10.28
C TYR A 63 20.70 -6.07 10.56
N GLU A 64 20.40 -4.77 10.55
CA GLU A 64 21.35 -3.72 10.92
C GLU A 64 21.83 -3.85 12.38
N SER A 65 20.95 -4.26 13.30
CA SER A 65 21.33 -4.53 14.69
C SER A 65 22.23 -5.76 14.78
N ASP A 66 21.89 -6.84 14.09
CA ASP A 66 22.66 -8.09 14.09
C ASP A 66 24.06 -7.87 13.52
N ILE A 67 24.19 -7.09 12.43
CA ILE A 67 25.48 -6.69 11.85
C ILE A 67 26.33 -5.99 12.91
N LYS A 68 25.75 -5.01 13.61
CA LYS A 68 26.45 -4.22 14.63
C LYS A 68 26.93 -5.08 15.80
N ASP A 69 26.10 -6.00 16.27
CA ASP A 69 26.45 -6.92 17.36
C ASP A 69 27.57 -7.88 16.93
N ASN A 70 27.49 -8.39 15.70
CA ASN A 70 28.53 -9.23 15.10
C ASN A 70 29.86 -8.46 14.94
N GLU A 71 29.83 -7.20 14.50
CA GLU A 71 31.02 -6.35 14.42
C GLU A 71 31.67 -6.15 15.80
N GLN A 72 30.87 -5.97 16.84
CA GLN A 72 31.38 -5.86 18.21
C GLN A 72 32.03 -7.18 18.67
N ASN A 73 31.42 -8.32 18.33
CA ASN A 73 31.97 -9.64 18.62
C ASN A 73 33.29 -9.88 17.86
N ILE A 74 33.36 -9.53 16.58
CA ILE A 74 34.58 -9.59 15.77
C ILE A 74 35.69 -8.77 16.43
N LYS A 75 35.42 -7.53 16.85
CA LYS A 75 36.42 -6.68 17.53
C LYS A 75 36.95 -7.33 18.81
N ARG A 76 36.06 -7.88 19.64
CA ARG A 76 36.46 -8.60 20.87
C ARG A 76 37.30 -9.84 20.57
N SER A 77 36.95 -10.61 19.54
CA SER A 77 37.72 -11.78 19.12
C SER A 77 39.09 -11.39 18.54
N GLN A 78 39.17 -10.28 17.79
CA GLN A 78 40.44 -9.71 17.30
C GLN A 78 41.34 -9.17 18.42
N GLU A 79 40.78 -8.72 19.53
CA GLU A 79 41.57 -8.36 20.71
C GLU A 79 42.11 -9.60 21.43
N LYS A 80 41.28 -10.65 21.56
CA LYS A 80 41.67 -11.93 22.18
C LYS A 80 42.77 -12.65 21.39
N THR A 81 42.78 -12.59 20.06
CA THR A 81 43.86 -13.20 19.26
C THR A 81 45.25 -12.64 19.60
N LYS A 82 45.35 -11.41 20.10
CA LYS A 82 46.64 -10.78 20.47
C LYS A 82 47.26 -11.35 21.74
N SER A 83 46.48 -11.99 22.61
CA SER A 83 46.94 -12.53 23.90
C SER A 83 47.12 -14.05 23.90
N ILE A 84 46.64 -14.74 22.86
CA ILE A 84 46.72 -16.20 22.73
C ILE A 84 48.13 -16.63 22.33
N LYS A 85 48.69 -17.60 23.06
CA LYS A 85 50.02 -18.18 22.80
C LYS A 85 49.96 -19.53 22.06
N SER A 86 48.80 -20.16 22.04
CA SER A 86 48.59 -21.46 21.38
C SER A 86 48.19 -21.26 19.91
N ASN A 87 48.97 -21.81 18.99
CA ASN A 87 48.69 -21.71 17.54
C ASN A 87 47.31 -22.30 17.19
N LYS A 88 46.92 -23.41 17.84
CA LYS A 88 45.63 -24.07 17.60
C LYS A 88 44.44 -23.18 18.01
N GLU A 89 44.53 -22.50 19.15
CA GLU A 89 43.49 -21.57 19.62
C GLU A 89 43.44 -20.31 18.76
N TYR A 90 44.60 -19.82 18.32
CA TYR A 90 44.71 -18.68 17.41
C TYR A 90 44.02 -18.97 16.06
N GLN A 91 44.30 -20.13 15.45
CA GLN A 91 43.65 -20.54 14.20
C GLN A 91 42.14 -20.72 14.35
N ALA A 92 41.69 -21.30 15.46
CA ALA A 92 40.26 -21.47 15.72
C ALA A 92 39.55 -20.12 15.81
N LEU A 93 40.15 -19.14 16.50
CA LEU A 93 39.57 -17.81 16.67
C LEU A 93 39.57 -17.00 15.37
N LEU A 94 40.62 -17.13 14.54
CA LEU A 94 40.62 -16.54 13.20
C LEU A 94 39.48 -17.08 12.34
N LYS A 95 39.24 -18.40 12.37
CA LYS A 95 38.15 -19.01 11.63
C LYS A 95 36.78 -18.52 12.12
N GLU A 96 36.60 -18.39 13.43
CA GLU A 96 35.37 -17.84 14.02
C GLU A 96 35.12 -16.38 13.56
N ILE A 97 36.18 -15.57 13.49
CA ILE A 97 36.11 -14.20 12.97
C ILE A 97 35.67 -14.21 11.50
N GLU A 98 36.30 -15.03 10.66
CA GLU A 98 35.98 -15.15 9.24
C GLU A 98 34.53 -15.60 9.02
N GLU A 99 34.07 -16.61 9.77
CA GLU A 99 32.68 -17.08 9.72
C GLU A 99 31.70 -15.98 10.12
N THR A 100 32.05 -15.15 11.11
CA THR A 100 31.21 -14.03 11.54
C THR A 100 31.20 -12.89 10.51
N GLN A 101 32.33 -12.63 9.85
CA GLN A 101 32.43 -11.65 8.76
C GLN A 101 31.60 -12.08 7.55
N ASN A 102 31.65 -13.36 7.19
CA ASN A 102 30.83 -13.91 6.11
C ASN A 102 29.33 -13.79 6.43
N LYS A 103 28.92 -14.04 7.69
CA LYS A 103 27.53 -13.80 8.12
C LYS A 103 27.12 -12.34 7.96
N ASN A 104 27.99 -11.39 8.31
CA ASN A 104 27.70 -9.97 8.11
C ASN A 104 27.54 -9.62 6.63
N THR A 105 28.39 -10.17 5.76
CA THR A 105 28.28 -9.94 4.31
C THR A 105 26.91 -10.38 3.79
N VAL A 106 26.43 -11.55 4.21
CA VAL A 106 25.08 -12.03 3.85
C VAL A 106 23.99 -11.12 4.41
N LEU A 107 24.10 -10.67 5.66
CA LEU A 107 23.13 -9.74 6.24
C LEU A 107 23.13 -8.38 5.53
N GLU A 108 24.28 -7.89 5.08
CA GLU A 108 24.41 -6.66 4.30
C GLU A 108 23.70 -6.77 2.94
N GLU A 109 23.82 -7.92 2.26
CA GLU A 109 23.06 -8.23 1.05
C GLU A 109 21.54 -8.24 1.31
N GLU A 110 21.10 -8.85 2.42
CA GLU A 110 19.69 -8.85 2.82
C GLU A 110 19.16 -7.44 3.17
N VAL A 111 19.99 -6.60 3.79
CA VAL A 111 19.66 -5.18 4.04
C VAL A 111 19.48 -4.43 2.72
N LEU A 112 20.41 -4.60 1.77
CA LEU A 112 20.29 -3.99 0.44
C LEU A 112 19.01 -4.44 -0.27
N GLN A 113 18.69 -5.74 -0.22
CA GLN A 113 17.46 -6.27 -0.80
C GLN A 113 16.22 -5.65 -0.13
N CYS A 114 16.20 -5.54 1.20
CA CYS A 114 15.13 -4.85 1.92
C CYS A 114 14.98 -3.38 1.51
N MET A 115 16.10 -2.67 1.22
CA MET A 115 16.05 -1.29 0.74
C MET A 115 15.39 -1.19 -0.64
N TYR A 116 15.73 -2.08 -1.58
CA TYR A 116 15.09 -2.14 -2.89
C TYR A 116 13.60 -2.46 -2.79
N ASP A 117 13.24 -3.46 -1.99
CA ASP A 117 11.85 -3.88 -1.80
C ASP A 117 11.00 -2.75 -1.20
N LYS A 118 11.56 -2.00 -0.24
CA LYS A 118 10.90 -0.83 0.34
C LYS A 118 10.67 0.28 -0.67
N GLU A 119 11.63 0.56 -1.54
CA GLU A 119 11.48 1.57 -2.58
C GLU A 119 10.37 1.19 -3.56
N ALA A 120 10.36 -0.07 -4.01
CA ALA A 120 9.31 -0.60 -4.87
C ALA A 120 7.92 -0.54 -4.19
N LEU A 121 7.81 -1.02 -2.94
CA LEU A 121 6.57 -0.98 -2.17
C LEU A 121 6.10 0.45 -1.91
N SER A 122 7.01 1.38 -1.65
CA SER A 122 6.69 2.81 -1.43
C SER A 122 6.07 3.43 -2.70
N SER A 123 6.60 3.10 -3.87
CA SER A 123 6.01 3.52 -5.15
C SER A 123 4.60 2.98 -5.33
N VAL A 124 4.39 1.68 -5.06
CA VAL A 124 3.07 1.04 -5.15
C VAL A 124 2.07 1.65 -4.16
N VAL A 125 2.50 1.95 -2.93
CA VAL A 125 1.66 2.61 -1.92
C VAL A 125 1.23 4.00 -2.39
N LYS A 126 2.15 4.78 -2.98
CA LYS A 126 1.82 6.11 -3.52
C LYS A 126 0.78 6.01 -4.64
N GLU A 127 1.00 5.14 -5.62
CA GLU A 127 0.07 4.94 -6.74
C GLU A 127 -1.32 4.50 -6.26
N LYS A 128 -1.38 3.52 -5.35
CA LYS A 128 -2.66 3.07 -4.77
C LYS A 128 -3.35 4.18 -3.97
N GLN A 129 -2.60 5.02 -3.26
CA GLN A 129 -3.14 6.13 -2.50
C GLN A 129 -3.72 7.22 -3.41
N GLU A 130 -3.07 7.52 -4.53
CA GLU A 130 -3.59 8.43 -5.56
C GLU A 130 -4.89 7.89 -6.20
N ASN A 131 -4.92 6.59 -6.49
CA ASN A 131 -6.11 5.91 -7.03
C ASN A 131 -7.30 5.97 -6.05
N VAL A 132 -7.06 5.68 -4.77
CA VAL A 132 -8.09 5.81 -3.72
C VAL A 132 -8.60 7.26 -3.64
N GLN A 133 -7.70 8.25 -3.63
CA GLN A 133 -8.09 9.66 -3.57
C GLN A 133 -8.92 10.09 -4.79
N SER A 134 -8.60 9.58 -5.98
CA SER A 134 -9.36 9.84 -7.21
C SER A 134 -10.78 9.29 -7.13
N ILE A 135 -10.93 8.04 -6.66
CA ILE A 135 -12.23 7.38 -6.51
C ILE A 135 -13.06 8.05 -5.41
N GLU A 136 -12.45 8.43 -4.28
CA GLU A 136 -13.11 9.22 -3.23
C GLU A 136 -13.66 10.54 -3.78
N ASN A 137 -12.87 11.22 -4.63
CA ASN A 137 -13.30 12.46 -5.26
C ASN A 137 -14.46 12.23 -6.23
N GLN A 138 -14.43 11.18 -7.05
CA GLN A 138 -15.52 10.80 -7.95
C GLN A 138 -16.81 10.50 -7.16
N LEU A 139 -16.70 9.67 -6.14
CA LEU A 139 -17.79 9.27 -5.27
C LEU A 139 -18.41 10.47 -4.53
N SER A 140 -17.58 11.43 -4.08
CA SER A 140 -18.06 12.67 -3.47
C SER A 140 -18.83 13.56 -4.45
N LYS A 141 -18.42 13.61 -5.72
CA LYS A 141 -19.10 14.37 -6.78
C LYS A 141 -20.44 13.72 -7.12
N GLU A 142 -20.46 12.40 -7.27
CA GLU A 142 -21.64 11.63 -7.64
C GLU A 142 -22.70 11.63 -6.52
N LYS A 143 -22.28 11.57 -5.25
CA LYS A 143 -23.17 11.80 -4.10
C LYS A 143 -23.75 13.21 -4.06
N LYS A 144 -22.98 14.24 -4.46
CA LYS A 144 -23.46 15.63 -4.53
C LYS A 144 -24.45 15.84 -5.67
N THR A 145 -24.20 15.28 -6.85
CA THR A 145 -25.15 15.34 -7.98
C THR A 145 -26.46 14.64 -7.63
N MET A 146 -26.40 13.46 -6.98
CA MET A 146 -27.61 12.79 -6.47
C MET A 146 -28.40 13.64 -5.48
N LYS A 147 -27.75 14.25 -4.48
CA LYS A 147 -28.42 15.14 -3.51
C LYS A 147 -29.08 16.35 -4.17
N ASN A 148 -28.51 16.87 -5.25
CA ASN A 148 -29.07 18.01 -5.97
C ASN A 148 -30.25 17.61 -6.88
N ILE A 149 -30.22 16.41 -7.46
CA ILE A 149 -31.36 15.86 -8.23
C ILE A 149 -32.53 15.53 -7.29
N ALA A 150 -32.27 14.93 -6.13
CA ALA A 150 -33.30 14.58 -5.15
C ALA A 150 -33.95 15.80 -4.44
N LYS A 151 -33.33 16.99 -4.54
CA LYS A 151 -33.85 18.24 -3.96
C LYS A 151 -34.63 19.10 -4.96
N LYS A 152 -34.59 18.77 -6.25
CA LYS A 152 -35.26 19.50 -7.32
C LYS A 152 -36.58 18.84 -7.65
#